data_AF-A0A815D4C7-F1
#
_entry.id   AF-A0A815D4C7-F1
#
_cell.length_a   1.000
_cell.length_b   1.000
_cell.length_c   1.000
_cell.angle_alpha   90.00
_cell.angle_beta   90.00
_cell.angle_gamma   90.00
#
_symmetry.space_group_name_H-M   'P 1'
#
loop_
_entity.id
_entity.type
_entity.pdbx_description
1 polymer ?
#
loop_
_entity_poly.entity_id
_entity_poly.type
_entity_poly.pdbx_seq_one_letter_code
_entity_poly.pdbx_strand_id
1 'polypeptide(L)'
;MTYQFPGQETFLFTKNGVPVYQEPILKIGERVTCLVIKSTPPQLHLQITHIDNKKTSVNYKAILRLQDYRMNVENVHLDDHFRRGDVFDAIVISYGDSYGCYASTISEGLDIVKENKFNL
;
A
#
# COMPACT_ATOMS: atom_id res chain seq x y z
N MET A 1 26.12 5.30 -25.75
CA MET A 1 24.81 5.22 -25.07
C MET A 1 25.11 5.03 -23.60
N THR A 2 24.84 6.04 -22.76
CA THR A 2 25.32 6.07 -21.38
C THR A 2 24.13 5.88 -20.45
N TYR A 3 24.19 4.82 -19.64
CA TYR A 3 23.23 4.54 -18.58
C TYR A 3 23.85 5.01 -17.27
N GLN A 4 23.09 5.79 -16.50
CA GLN A 4 23.50 6.21 -15.18
C GLN A 4 22.57 5.55 -14.17
N PHE A 5 23.13 4.61 -13.41
CA PHE A 5 22.43 4.02 -12.28
C PHE A 5 22.33 5.06 -11.17
N PRO A 6 21.24 5.04 -10.38
CA PRO A 6 21.12 5.91 -9.23
C PRO A 6 22.32 5.75 -8.30
N GLY A 7 22.90 6.87 -7.85
CA GLY A 7 23.87 6.85 -6.73
C GLY A 7 23.15 6.51 -5.41
N GLN A 8 23.90 6.30 -4.32
CA GLN A 8 23.36 5.87 -3.01
C GLN A 8 22.20 6.73 -2.46
N GLU A 9 21.93 7.91 -3.03
CA GLU A 9 20.87 8.84 -2.60
C GLU A 9 19.88 9.24 -3.71
N THR A 10 20.01 8.71 -4.93
CA THR A 10 19.07 9.02 -6.01
C THR A 10 18.20 7.81 -6.29
N PHE A 11 16.92 8.02 -6.56
CA PHE A 11 15.97 6.99 -6.98
C PHE A 11 15.69 7.06 -8.48
N LEU A 12 16.59 7.72 -9.23
CA LEU A 12 16.40 8.16 -10.60
C LEU A 12 17.34 7.41 -11.55
N PHE A 13 16.76 6.66 -12.47
CA PHE A 13 17.46 6.04 -13.58
C PHE A 13 17.34 6.94 -14.81
N THR A 14 18.47 7.35 -15.38
CA THR A 14 18.48 8.21 -16.58
C THR A 14 19.14 7.51 -17.77
N LYS A 15 18.66 7.84 -18.97
CA LYS A 15 19.24 7.43 -20.26
C LYS A 15 19.52 8.68 -21.06
N ASN A 16 20.80 8.94 -21.34
CA ASN A 16 21.25 10.16 -22.02
C ASN A 16 20.80 11.46 -21.31
N GLY A 17 20.77 11.48 -19.97
CA GLY A 17 20.31 12.64 -19.18
C GLY A 17 18.79 12.77 -19.05
N VAL A 18 18.00 11.93 -19.73
CA VAL A 18 16.54 11.90 -19.61
C VAL A 18 16.14 10.88 -18.55
N PRO A 19 15.31 11.22 -17.56
CA PRO A 19 14.81 10.27 -16.58
C PRO A 19 13.92 9.22 -17.25
N VAL A 20 14.29 7.95 -17.08
CA VAL A 20 13.59 6.78 -17.61
C VAL A 20 12.75 6.10 -16.54
N TYR A 21 13.23 6.13 -15.29
CA TYR A 21 12.50 5.56 -14.16
C TYR A 21 12.83 6.32 -12.89
N GLN A 22 11.81 6.57 -12.08
CA GLN A 22 11.97 7.10 -10.73
C GLN A 22 11.23 6.18 -9.77
N GLU A 23 11.94 5.56 -8.84
CA GLU A 23 11.32 4.74 -7.80
C GLU A 23 10.43 5.65 -6.93
N PRO A 24 9.13 5.35 -6.80
CA PRO A 24 8.27 6.14 -5.93
C PRO A 24 8.65 5.89 -4.47
N ILE A 25 8.81 6.98 -3.72
CA ILE A 25 9.13 6.94 -2.29
C ILE A 25 7.84 7.13 -1.52
N LEU A 26 7.55 6.19 -0.62
CA LEU A 26 6.36 6.24 0.22
C LEU A 26 6.34 7.47 1.12
N LYS A 27 5.26 8.25 1.10
CA LYS A 27 5.01 9.35 2.03
C LYS A 27 3.69 9.21 2.78
N ILE A 28 3.63 9.83 3.96
CA ILE A 28 2.37 9.98 4.70
C ILE A 28 1.39 10.81 3.86
N GLY A 29 0.14 10.37 3.80
CA GLY A 29 -0.94 10.97 3.02
C GLY A 29 -1.05 10.46 1.59
N GLU A 30 -0.10 9.65 1.10
CA GLU A 30 -0.19 9.10 -0.25
C GLU A 30 -1.17 7.94 -0.34
N ARG A 31 -1.84 7.86 -1.50
CA ARG A 31 -2.68 6.72 -1.89
C ARG A 31 -1.79 5.57 -2.33
N VAL A 32 -2.04 4.40 -1.76
CA VAL A 32 -1.31 3.18 -2.03
C VAL A 32 -2.25 2.05 -2.40
N THR A 33 -1.82 1.19 -3.32
CA THR A 33 -2.51 -0.06 -3.63
C THR A 33 -1.85 -1.19 -2.85
N CYS A 34 -2.64 -1.82 -1.98
CA CYS A 34 -2.20 -2.82 -1.01
C CYS A 34 -2.68 -4.21 -1.42
N LEU A 35 -1.82 -5.21 -1.25
CA LEU A 35 -2.13 -6.64 -1.34
C LEU A 35 -2.22 -7.23 0.06
N VAL A 36 -3.30 -7.95 0.38
CA VAL A 36 -3.45 -8.64 1.67
C VAL A 36 -2.55 -9.87 1.72
N ILE A 37 -1.56 -9.84 2.62
CA ILE A 37 -0.65 -10.96 2.86
C ILE A 37 -1.20 -11.88 3.95
N LYS A 38 -1.80 -11.29 5.00
CA LYS A 38 -2.42 -12.03 6.10
C LYS A 38 -3.59 -11.24 6.64
N SER A 39 -4.67 -11.96 6.95
CA SER A 39 -5.86 -11.41 7.59
C SER A 39 -6.00 -11.99 8.99
N THR A 40 -6.35 -11.15 9.96
CA THR A 40 -6.68 -11.53 11.34
C THR A 40 -7.85 -10.67 11.82
N PRO A 41 -8.60 -11.07 12.88
CA PRO A 41 -9.76 -10.31 13.31
C PRO A 41 -9.48 -8.81 13.58
N PRO A 42 -8.38 -8.41 14.26
CA PRO A 42 -8.16 -7.00 14.56
C PRO A 42 -7.32 -6.24 13.51
N GLN A 43 -6.58 -6.93 12.65
CA GLN A 43 -5.64 -6.30 11.73
C GLN A 43 -5.38 -7.09 10.43
N LEU A 44 -5.05 -6.38 9.37
CA LEU A 44 -4.50 -6.94 8.13
C LEU A 44 -3.02 -6.61 8.01
N HIS A 45 -2.25 -7.59 7.57
CA HIS A 45 -0.89 -7.39 7.09
C HIS A 45 -0.92 -7.26 5.58
N LEU A 46 -0.37 -6.16 5.09
CA LEU A 46 -0.44 -5.72 3.72
C LEU A 46 0.96 -5.57 3.13
N GLN A 47 1.05 -5.72 1.82
CA GLN A 47 2.19 -5.33 1.02
C GLN A 47 1.77 -4.22 0.07
N ILE A 48 2.48 -3.10 0.06
CA ILE A 48 2.23 -2.03 -0.91
C ILE A 48 2.84 -2.42 -2.24
N THR A 49 2.05 -2.33 -3.29
CA THR A 49 2.45 -2.67 -4.67
C THR A 49 2.57 -1.44 -5.56
N HIS A 50 1.78 -0.41 -5.27
CA HIS A 50 1.79 0.86 -5.99
C HIS A 50 1.68 2.03 -5.01
N ILE A 51 2.33 3.14 -5.33
CA ILE A 51 2.29 4.41 -4.62
C ILE A 51 1.89 5.46 -5.66
N ASP A 52 0.77 6.14 -5.45
CA ASP A 52 0.19 7.12 -6.38
C ASP A 52 0.13 6.59 -7.84
N ASN A 53 -0.45 5.40 -8.01
CA ASN A 53 -0.56 4.65 -9.28
C ASN A 53 0.77 4.23 -9.93
N LYS A 54 1.92 4.48 -9.30
CA LYS A 54 3.24 4.04 -9.78
C LYS A 54 3.66 2.76 -9.08
N LYS A 55 4.09 1.78 -9.86
CA LYS A 55 4.60 0.51 -9.32
C LYS A 55 5.92 0.77 -8.58
N THR A 56 5.98 0.31 -7.33
CA THR A 56 7.21 0.33 -6.53
C THR A 56 7.92 -1.02 -6.64
N SER A 57 9.25 -1.00 -6.68
CA SER A 57 10.09 -2.19 -6.53
C SER A 57 10.45 -2.48 -5.07
N VAL A 58 10.27 -1.49 -4.18
CA VAL A 58 10.53 -1.61 -2.74
C VAL A 58 9.38 -2.37 -2.08
N ASN A 59 9.72 -3.35 -1.25
CA ASN A 59 8.74 -4.16 -0.53
C ASN A 59 8.31 -3.45 0.78
N TYR A 60 7.47 -2.43 0.65
CA TYR A 60 6.89 -1.76 1.81
C TYR A 60 5.79 -2.63 2.44
N LYS A 61 5.91 -2.85 3.75
CA LYS A 61 4.90 -3.51 4.57
C LYS A 61 3.96 -2.47 5.17
N ALA A 62 2.67 -2.78 5.20
CA ALA A 62 1.67 -1.94 5.84
C ALA A 62 0.73 -2.75 6.75
N ILE A 63 0.15 -2.09 7.75
CA ILE A 63 -0.86 -2.64 8.64
C ILE A 63 -2.14 -1.80 8.53
N LEU A 64 -3.27 -2.45 8.31
CA LEU A 64 -4.61 -1.86 8.48
C LEU A 64 -5.21 -2.40 9.77
N ARG A 65 -5.58 -1.53 10.70
CA ARG A 65 -6.25 -1.90 11.95
C ARG A 65 -7.76 -1.71 11.81
N LEU A 66 -8.53 -2.41 12.65
CA LEU A 66 -9.98 -2.32 12.62
C LEU A 66 -10.49 -0.88 12.79
N GLN A 67 -9.88 -0.11 13.69
CA GLN A 67 -10.22 1.31 13.92
C GLN A 67 -9.94 2.23 12.71
N ASP A 68 -9.08 1.80 11.78
CA ASP A 68 -8.74 2.53 10.55
C ASP A 68 -9.51 1.97 9.32
N TYR A 69 -10.42 1.02 9.57
CA TYR A 69 -11.30 0.41 8.57
C TYR A 69 -12.71 0.95 8.69
N ARG A 70 -13.13 1.79 7.72
CA ARG A 70 -14.43 2.49 7.64
C ARG A 70 -14.82 3.31 8.90
N MET A 71 -15.66 4.32 8.74
CA MET A 71 -16.21 5.05 9.89
C MET A 71 -17.34 4.23 10.54
N ASN A 72 -17.39 4.20 11.88
CA ASN A 72 -18.47 3.61 12.70
C ASN A 72 -18.68 2.10 12.54
N VAL A 73 -17.61 1.31 12.69
CA VAL A 73 -17.70 -0.15 12.66
C VAL A 73 -17.64 -0.71 14.08
N GLU A 74 -18.79 -1.07 14.64
CA GLU A 74 -18.89 -1.85 15.87
C GLU A 74 -19.11 -3.34 15.53
N ASN A 75 -18.44 -4.25 16.24
CA ASN A 75 -18.61 -5.71 16.13
C ASN A 75 -18.29 -6.34 14.76
N VAL A 76 -17.28 -5.85 14.05
CA VAL A 76 -16.82 -6.45 12.79
C VAL A 76 -15.39 -6.93 12.92
N HIS A 77 -15.08 -8.08 12.32
CA HIS A 77 -13.73 -8.56 12.18
C HIS A 77 -13.22 -8.37 10.75
N LEU A 78 -11.96 -7.98 10.60
CA LEU A 78 -11.39 -7.74 9.27
C LEU A 78 -11.27 -9.02 8.44
N ASP A 79 -11.15 -10.17 9.08
CA ASP A 79 -11.07 -11.47 8.41
C ASP A 79 -12.41 -11.99 7.87
N ASP A 80 -13.52 -11.36 8.21
CA ASP A 80 -14.81 -11.60 7.57
C ASP A 80 -14.91 -10.89 6.20
N HIS A 81 -14.14 -9.80 6.01
CA HIS A 81 -14.19 -8.95 4.82
C HIS A 81 -13.00 -9.10 3.88
N PHE A 82 -11.84 -9.50 4.41
CA PHE A 82 -10.61 -9.57 3.64
C PHE A 82 -9.98 -10.95 3.73
N ARG A 83 -9.62 -11.46 2.56
CA ARG A 83 -8.88 -12.71 2.36
C ARG A 83 -7.47 -12.40 1.85
N ARG A 84 -6.56 -13.34 2.11
CA ARG A 84 -5.22 -13.27 1.55
C ARG A 84 -5.32 -13.24 0.02
N GLY A 85 -4.62 -12.30 -0.61
CA GLY A 85 -4.66 -12.08 -2.05
C GLY A 85 -5.61 -10.97 -2.50
N ASP A 86 -6.44 -10.43 -1.60
CA ASP A 86 -7.26 -9.26 -1.92
C ASP A 86 -6.39 -8.04 -2.15
N VAL A 87 -6.84 -7.17 -3.04
CA VAL A 87 -6.16 -5.93 -3.40
C VAL A 87 -7.12 -4.78 -3.20
N PHE A 88 -6.68 -3.71 -2.54
CA PHE A 88 -7.49 -2.52 -2.34
C PHE A 88 -6.61 -1.28 -2.16
N ASP A 89 -7.22 -0.10 -2.32
CA ASP A 89 -6.54 1.16 -2.11
C ASP A 89 -6.70 1.66 -0.67
N ALA A 90 -5.64 2.27 -0.14
CA ALA A 90 -5.61 2.88 1.18
C ALA A 90 -4.78 4.16 1.18
N ILE A 91 -4.88 4.96 2.24
CA ILE A 91 -3.98 6.09 2.51
C ILE A 91 -2.99 5.69 3.60
N VAL A 92 -1.72 6.04 3.42
CA VAL A 92 -0.70 5.91 4.47
C VAL A 92 -0.93 7.00 5.52
N ILE A 93 -1.16 6.61 6.77
CA ILE A 93 -1.40 7.56 7.88
C ILE A 93 -0.18 7.77 8.77
N SER A 94 0.76 6.82 8.78
CA SER A 94 2.00 6.91 9.56
C SER A 94 3.03 5.92 9.02
N TYR A 95 4.32 6.23 9.14
CA TYR A 95 5.40 5.28 8.86
C TYR A 95 5.43 4.08 9.81
N GLY A 96 4.68 4.15 10.91
CA GLY A 96 4.48 3.04 11.84
C GLY A 96 5.75 2.66 12.60
N ASP A 97 5.95 1.35 12.77
CA ASP A 97 7.03 0.76 13.56
C ASP A 97 7.74 -0.36 12.77
N SER A 98 8.44 -1.27 13.47
CA SER A 98 9.18 -2.38 12.85
C SER A 98 8.31 -3.34 12.02
N TYR A 99 6.98 -3.35 12.22
CA TYR A 99 6.06 -4.21 11.49
C TYR A 99 5.60 -3.63 10.15
N GLY A 100 5.73 -2.32 9.95
CA GLY A 100 5.34 -1.61 8.73
C GLY A 100 4.62 -0.30 9.01
N CYS A 101 4.26 0.39 7.93
CA CYS A 101 3.49 1.63 8.01
C CYS A 101 2.01 1.37 8.33
N TYR A 102 1.33 2.34 8.92
CA TYR A 102 -0.12 2.25 9.13
C TYR A 102 -0.86 2.81 7.93
N ALA A 103 -1.88 2.07 7.49
CA ALA A 103 -2.77 2.44 6.39
C ALA A 103 -4.20 2.60 6.89
N SER A 104 -4.97 3.47 6.24
CA SER A 104 -6.38 3.72 6.52
C SER A 104 -7.20 3.64 5.24
N THR A 105 -8.41 3.11 5.36
CA THR A 105 -9.43 3.17 4.30
C THR A 105 -10.41 4.34 4.51
N ILE A 106 -10.25 5.06 5.62
CA ILE A 106 -11.08 6.21 5.99
C ILE A 106 -10.48 7.46 5.34
N SER A 107 -10.85 7.73 4.09
CA SER A 107 -10.69 9.04 3.47
C SER A 107 -11.75 9.23 2.39
N GLU A 108 -12.13 10.48 2.13
CA GLU A 108 -13.06 10.81 1.02
C GLU A 108 -12.51 10.25 -0.30
N GLY A 109 -13.30 9.44 -1.00
CA GLY A 109 -12.94 8.89 -2.33
C GLY A 109 -12.10 7.59 -2.35
N LEU A 110 -11.93 6.91 -1.21
CA LEU A 110 -11.43 5.53 -1.19
C LEU A 110 -12.59 4.55 -1.30
N ASP A 111 -12.97 4.22 -2.53
CA ASP A 111 -13.74 3.02 -2.79
C ASP A 111 -12.82 1.80 -2.67
N ILE A 112 -13.30 0.73 -2.02
CA ILE A 112 -12.59 -0.56 -1.99
C ILE A 112 -12.50 -1.06 -3.44
N VAL A 113 -11.36 -0.83 -4.08
CA VAL A 113 -11.13 -1.28 -5.46
C VAL A 113 -10.83 -2.78 -5.45
N LYS A 114 -11.91 -3.57 -5.50
CA LYS A 114 -12.02 -5.03 -5.67
C LYS A 114 -11.92 -5.89 -4.40
N GLU A 115 -13.09 -6.26 -3.85
CA GLU A 115 -13.28 -7.58 -3.26
C GLU A 115 -13.00 -8.63 -4.35
N ASN A 116 -12.00 -9.48 -4.14
CA ASN A 116 -11.79 -10.63 -5.00
C ASN A 116 -12.87 -11.66 -4.63
N LYS A 117 -14.02 -11.61 -5.31
CA LYS A 117 -15.04 -12.67 -5.26
C LYS A 117 -14.50 -13.91 -5.95
N PHE A 118 -13.50 -14.56 -5.36
CA PHE A 118 -13.26 -15.98 -5.64
C PHE A 118 -14.33 -16.76 -4.89
N ASN A 119 -15.50 -16.88 -5.53
CA ASN A 119 -16.47 -17.91 -5.22
C ASN A 119 -15.76 -19.27 -5.36
N LEU A 120 -15.64 -19.98 -4.25
CA LEU A 120 -15.54 -21.45 -4.24
C LEU A 120 -16.92 -22.00 -3.91
#